data_AF-X1I4G3-F1
#
_entry.id   AF-X1I4G3-F1
#
_cell.length_a   1.000
_cell.length_b   1.000
_cell.length_c   1.000
_cell.angle_alpha   90.00
_cell.angle_beta   90.00
_cell.angle_gamma   90.00
#
_symmetry.space_group_name_H-M   'P 1'
#
loop_
_entity.id
_entity.type
_entity.pdbx_description
1 polymer ?
#
loop_
_entity_poly.entity_id
_entity_poly.type
_entity_poly.pdbx_seq_one_letter_code
_entity_poly.pdbx_strand_id
1 'polypeptide(L)'
;MRLLKILLGLLIVLGLAFFLSNNSSQYVTIWLFPGTELPDINLAHVLVVTLALGILLGFAIGLIQIMTQHTEVRQQGRQLKKLRTELNNLRHSALNEEIFEGEQ
;
A
#
# COMPACT_ATOMS: atom_id res chain seq x y z
N MET A 1 4.68 -10.78 7.61
CA MET A 1 4.70 -9.53 6.80
C MET A 1 4.85 -8.34 7.73
N ARG A 2 5.80 -7.41 7.48
CA ARG A 2 5.94 -6.18 8.32
C ARG A 2 4.61 -5.41 8.43
N LEU A 3 3.83 -5.39 7.35
CA LEU A 3 2.49 -4.75 7.29
C LEU A 3 1.47 -5.34 8.25
N LEU A 4 1.40 -6.68 8.36
CA LEU A 4 0.45 -7.33 9.27
C LEU A 4 0.73 -6.92 10.73
N LYS A 5 2.01 -6.76 11.10
CA LYS A 5 2.41 -6.30 12.43
C LYS A 5 1.95 -4.86 12.69
N ILE A 6 2.06 -3.99 11.69
CA ILE A 6 1.60 -2.60 11.78
C ILE A 6 0.08 -2.55 11.91
N LEU A 7 -0.65 -3.29 11.07
CA LEU A 7 -2.12 -3.35 11.13
C LEU A 7 -2.62 -3.89 12.48
N LEU A 8 -1.97 -4.93 13.02
CA LEU A 8 -2.33 -5.48 14.33
C LEU A 8 -2.09 -4.48 15.46
N GLY A 9 -0.93 -3.82 15.48
CA GLY A 9 -0.62 -2.79 16.47
C GLY A 9 -1.60 -1.63 16.42
N LEU A 10 -2.00 -1.25 15.21
CA LEU A 10 -2.91 -0.15 14.98
C LEU A 10 -4.37 -0.52 15.35
N LEU A 11 -4.78 -1.77 15.14
CA LEU A 11 -6.04 -2.31 15.69
C LEU A 11 -6.06 -2.30 17.22
N ILE A 12 -4.94 -2.62 17.87
CA ILE A 12 -4.82 -2.56 19.34
C ILE A 12 -5.01 -1.11 19.81
N VAL A 13 -4.34 -0.14 19.17
CA VAL A 13 -4.52 1.28 19.48
C VAL A 13 -5.98 1.71 19.29
N LEU A 14 -6.63 1.29 18.21
CA LEU A 14 -8.04 1.58 17.97
C LEU A 14 -8.94 0.98 19.06
N GLY A 15 -8.67 -0.28 19.46
CA GLY A 15 -9.41 -0.95 20.53
C GLY A 15 -9.26 -0.26 21.88
N LEU A 16 -8.06 0.20 22.22
CA LEU A 16 -7.83 1.00 23.42
C LEU A 16 -8.56 2.35 23.36
N ALA A 17 -8.50 3.04 22.21
CA ALA A 17 -9.20 4.30 22.02
C ALA A 17 -10.73 4.13 22.16
N PHE A 18 -11.29 3.04 21.61
CA PHE A 18 -12.69 2.69 21.78
C PHE A 18 -13.04 2.39 23.25
N PHE A 19 -12.20 1.63 23.95
CA PHE A 19 -12.42 1.38 25.37
C PHE A 19 -12.43 2.68 26.20
N LEU A 20 -11.49 3.59 25.90
CA LEU A 20 -11.43 4.91 26.53
C LEU A 20 -12.66 5.78 26.18
N SER A 21 -13.19 5.67 24.95
CA SER A 21 -14.36 6.49 24.56
C SER A 21 -15.62 6.15 25.36
N ASN A 22 -15.74 4.93 25.88
CA ASN A 22 -16.84 4.53 26.75
C ASN A 22 -16.81 5.22 28.12
N ASN A 23 -15.67 5.77 28.54
CA ASN A 23 -15.54 6.51 29.79
C ASN A 23 -15.76 8.03 29.62
N SER A 24 -16.03 8.50 28.39
CA SER A 24 -16.28 9.90 28.10
C SER A 24 -17.77 10.23 28.23
N SER A 25 -18.10 11.30 28.95
CA SER A 25 -19.46 11.83 29.08
C SER A 25 -19.65 13.17 28.35
N GLN A 26 -18.81 13.47 27.36
CA GLN A 26 -18.88 14.70 26.58
C GLN A 26 -19.73 14.51 25.32
N TYR A 27 -20.86 15.22 25.28
CA TYR A 27 -21.78 15.25 24.16
C TYR A 27 -21.66 16.58 23.41
N VAL A 28 -21.71 16.52 22.08
CA VAL A 28 -21.60 17.67 21.20
C VAL A 28 -22.61 17.54 20.06
N THR A 29 -23.02 18.68 19.50
CA THR A 29 -23.77 18.71 18.24
C THR A 29 -22.78 18.84 17.09
N ILE A 30 -22.85 17.93 16.13
CA ILE A 30 -21.98 17.95 14.95
C ILE A 30 -22.77 18.44 13.75
N TRP A 31 -22.20 19.44 13.08
CA TRP A 31 -22.72 19.95 11.81
C TRP A 31 -21.96 19.29 10.66
N LEU A 32 -22.62 18.39 9.91
CA LEU A 32 -21.98 17.66 8.81
C LEU A 32 -22.05 18.47 7.51
N PHE A 33 -23.25 18.90 7.15
CA PHE A 33 -23.56 19.73 5.98
C PHE A 33 -24.60 20.78 6.36
N PRO A 34 -24.74 21.85 5.55
CA PRO A 34 -25.79 22.84 5.74
C PRO A 34 -27.17 22.18 5.84
N GLY A 35 -27.81 22.29 7.01
CA GLY A 35 -29.12 21.71 7.30
C GLY A 35 -29.11 20.28 7.86
N THR A 36 -27.94 19.68 8.13
CA THR A 36 -27.84 18.35 8.77
C THR A 36 -27.04 18.44 10.06
N GLU A 37 -27.77 18.37 11.17
CA GLU A 37 -27.21 18.40 12.52
C GLU A 37 -27.37 17.02 13.16
N LEU A 38 -26.32 16.56 13.82
CA LEU A 38 -26.35 15.39 14.68
C LEU A 38 -26.24 15.87 16.13
N PRO A 39 -27.37 16.10 16.81
CA PRO A 39 -27.37 16.50 18.21
C PRO A 39 -27.01 15.32 19.12
N ASP A 40 -26.51 15.66 20.31
CA ASP A 40 -26.27 14.74 21.43
C ASP A 40 -25.42 13.51 21.10
N ILE A 41 -24.41 13.67 20.24
CA ILE A 41 -23.46 12.61 19.96
C ILE A 41 -22.23 12.71 20.86
N ASN A 42 -21.77 11.58 21.38
CA ASN A 42 -20.57 11.53 22.21
C ASN A 42 -19.33 11.82 21.35
N LEU A 43 -18.61 12.89 21.67
CA LEU A 43 -17.44 13.34 20.92
C LEU A 43 -16.38 12.25 20.78
N ALA A 44 -16.15 11.48 21.85
CA ALA A 44 -15.11 10.46 21.85
C ALA A 44 -15.44 9.32 20.87
N HIS A 45 -16.71 8.94 20.74
CA HIS A 45 -17.14 7.93 19.77
C HIS A 45 -16.93 8.41 18.33
N VAL A 46 -17.23 9.69 18.07
CA VAL A 46 -17.02 10.29 16.75
C VAL A 46 -15.54 10.31 16.41
N LEU A 47 -14.68 10.71 17.34
CA LEU A 47 -13.22 10.70 17.13
C LEU A 47 -12.68 9.29 16.86
N VAL A 48 -13.20 8.27 17.54
CA VAL A 48 -12.80 6.88 17.29
C VAL A 48 -13.25 6.42 15.90
N VAL A 49 -14.47 6.75 15.48
CA VAL A 49 -14.98 6.40 14.15
C VAL A 49 -14.21 7.12 13.04
N THR A 50 -13.94 8.41 13.19
CA THR A 50 -13.17 9.17 12.18
C THR A 50 -11.73 8.68 12.09
N LEU A 51 -11.12 8.34 13.22
CA LEU A 51 -9.80 7.70 13.27
C LEU A 51 -9.82 6.34 12.56
N ALA A 52 -10.83 5.50 12.82
CA ALA A 52 -10.99 4.20 12.18
C ALA A 52 -11.10 4.33 10.65
N LEU A 53 -11.86 5.31 10.16
CA LEU A 53 -11.97 5.60 8.73
C LEU A 53 -10.63 6.04 8.13
N GLY A 54 -9.92 6.96 8.79
CA GLY A 54 -8.60 7.42 8.34
C GLY A 54 -7.59 6.28 8.26
N ILE A 55 -7.62 5.37 9.23
CA ILE A 55 -6.82 4.15 9.27
C ILE A 55 -7.11 3.24 8.07
N LEU A 56 -8.39 2.98 7.80
CA LEU A 56 -8.79 2.12 6.68
C LEU A 56 -8.34 2.70 5.34
N LEU A 57 -8.52 4.01 5.15
CA LEU A 57 -8.05 4.71 3.95
C LEU A 57 -6.53 4.65 3.81
N GLY A 58 -5.79 4.97 4.88
CA GLY A 58 -4.33 4.91 4.87
C GLY A 58 -3.81 3.50 4.56
N PHE A 59 -4.45 2.47 5.13
CA PHE A 59 -4.10 1.08 4.84
C PHE A 59 -4.41 0.68 3.39
N ALA A 60 -5.55 1.09 2.84
CA ALA A 60 -5.91 0.84 1.46
C ALA A 60 -4.90 1.46 0.48
N ILE A 61 -4.48 2.71 0.72
CA ILE A 61 -3.46 3.39 -0.08
C ILE A 61 -2.13 2.63 0.00
N GLY A 62 -1.70 2.24 1.21
CA GLY A 62 -0.47 1.47 1.41
C GLY A 62 -0.51 0.13 0.67
N LEU A 63 -1.63 -0.59 0.72
CA LEU A 63 -1.83 -1.85 0.00
C LEU A 63 -1.64 -1.68 -1.51
N ILE A 64 -2.28 -0.68 -2.11
CA ILE A 64 -2.16 -0.40 -3.54
C ILE A 64 -0.70 -0.15 -3.90
N GLN A 65 0.00 0.68 -3.13
CA GLN A 65 1.40 1.02 -3.38
C GLN A 65 2.31 -0.22 -3.37
N ILE A 66 2.11 -1.12 -2.39
CA ILE A 66 2.88 -2.35 -2.26
C ILE A 66 2.60 -3.32 -3.41
N MET A 67 1.34 -3.45 -3.82
CA MET A 67 0.98 -4.27 -4.98
C MET A 67 1.62 -3.75 -6.27
N THR A 68 1.62 -2.44 -6.49
CA THR A 68 2.26 -1.81 -7.64
C THR A 68 3.77 -2.09 -7.63
N GLN A 69 4.45 -1.91 -6.50
CA GLN A 69 5.88 -2.20 -6.36
C GLN A 69 6.23 -3.66 -6.69
N HIS A 70 5.46 -4.63 -6.19
CA HIS A 70 5.68 -6.04 -6.52
C HIS A 70 5.52 -6.33 -8.02
N THR A 71 4.61 -5.62 -8.69
CA THR A 71 4.37 -5.75 -10.13
C THR A 71 5.51 -5.14 -10.94
N GLU A 72 5.99 -3.95 -10.54
CA GLU A 72 7.13 -3.28 -11.16
C GLU A 72 8.41 -4.10 -11.04
N VAL A 73 8.71 -4.65 -9.85
CA VAL A 73 9.88 -5.51 -9.63
C VAL A 73 9.85 -6.73 -10.56
N ARG A 74 8.68 -7.34 -10.73
CA ARG A 74 8.50 -8.47 -11.66
C ARG A 74 8.69 -8.05 -13.12
N GLN A 75 8.19 -6.89 -13.50
CA GLN A 75 8.32 -6.36 -14.86
C GLN A 75 9.78 -6.03 -15.20
N GLN A 76 10.48 -5.32 -14.30
CA GLN A 76 11.90 -5.03 -14.44
C GLN A 76 12.73 -6.30 -14.56
N GLY A 77 12.45 -7.33 -13.73
CA GLY A 77 13.13 -8.63 -13.84
C GLY A 77 12.94 -9.31 -15.20
N ARG A 78 11.74 -9.23 -15.79
CA ARG A 78 11.47 -9.76 -17.14
C ARG A 78 12.25 -9.00 -18.22
N GLN A 79 12.30 -7.68 -18.13
CA GLN A 79 13.05 -6.84 -19.08
C GLN A 79 14.55 -7.12 -18.99
N LEU A 80 15.10 -7.24 -17.78
CA LEU A 80 16.51 -7.58 -17.55
C LEU A 80 16.87 -8.95 -18.13
N LYS A 81 16.00 -9.95 -17.96
CA LYS A 81 16.18 -11.27 -18.55
C LYS A 81 16.14 -11.21 -20.08
N LYS A 82 15.18 -10.49 -20.66
CA LYS A 82 15.06 -10.31 -22.11
C LYS A 82 16.32 -9.65 -22.69
N LEU A 83 16.77 -8.55 -22.10
CA LEU A 83 17.95 -7.82 -22.55
C LEU A 83 19.23 -8.67 -22.42
N ARG A 84 19.35 -9.48 -21.37
CA ARG A 84 20.45 -10.46 -21.24
C ARG A 84 20.42 -11.52 -22.32
N THR A 85 19.24 -12.03 -22.68
CA THR A 85 19.09 -13.00 -23.77
C THR A 85 19.46 -12.36 -25.12
N GLU A 86 18.99 -11.14 -25.38
CA GLU A 86 19.33 -10.40 -26.61
C GLU A 86 20.83 -10.14 -26.71
N LEU A 87 21.47 -9.68 -25.62
CA LEU A 87 22.91 -9.48 -25.57
C LEU A 87 23.68 -10.79 -25.81
N ASN A 88 23.23 -11.89 -25.21
CA ASN A 88 23.86 -13.20 -25.37
C ASN A 88 23.72 -13.75 -26.80
N ASN A 89 22.57 -13.50 -27.43
CA ASN A 89 22.32 -13.89 -28.82
C ASN A 89 23.17 -13.05 -29.77
N LEU A 90 23.24 -11.73 -29.57
CA LEU A 90 24.12 -10.84 -30.35
C LEU A 90 25.58 -11.26 -30.23
N ARG A 91 26.04 -11.63 -29.04
CA ARG A 91 27.40 -12.15 -28.82
C ARG A 91 27.66 -13.45 -29.58
N HIS A 92 26.71 -14.39 -29.58
CA HIS A 92 26.86 -15.65 -30.32
C HIS A 92 26.76 -15.47 -31.84
N SER A 93 25.90 -14.57 -32.31
CA SER A 93 25.80 -14.23 -33.73
C SER A 93 27.08 -13.57 -34.25
N ALA A 94 27.68 -12.63 -33.50
CA ALA A 94 28.95 -12.02 -33.87
C ALA A 94 30.11 -13.03 -33.90
N LEU A 95 30.17 -13.97 -32.95
CA LEU A 95 31.18 -15.03 -32.92
C LEU A 95 31.06 -16.01 -34.08
N ASN A 96 29.84 -16.31 -34.54
CA ASN A 96 29.65 -17.18 -35.70
C ASN A 96 30.11 -16.51 -37.00
N GLU A 97 29.89 -15.20 -37.17
CA GLU A 97 30.37 -14.45 -38.35
C GLU A 97 31.90 -14.49 -38.46
N GLU A 98 32.62 -14.33 -37.34
CA GLU A 98 34.08 -14.31 -37.28
C GLU A 98 34.72 -15.68 -37.61
N ILE A 99 34.05 -16.79 -37.28
CA ILE A 99 34.51 -18.15 -37.61
C ILE A 99 34.40 -18.41 -39.12
N PHE A 100 33.36 -17.89 -39.79
CA PHE A 100 33.18 -18.07 -41.24
C PHE A 100 34.14 -17.20 -42.09
N GLU A 101 34.66 -16.08 -41.54
CA GLU A 101 35.70 -15.29 -42.20
C GLU A 101 37.13 -15.85 -41.98
N GLY A 102 37.37 -16.60 -40.90
CA GLY A 102 38.67 -17.20 -40.60
C GLY A 102 38.99 -18.52 -41.33
N GLU A 103 38.00 -19.14 -41.98
CA GLU A 103 38.14 -20.40 -42.74
C GLU A 103 38.25 -20.20 -44.27
N GLN A 104 38.38 -18.96 -44.75
CA GLN A 104 38.60 -18.62 -46.17
C GLN A 104 40.05 -18.21 -46.46
#